data_AF-A0A418SJ43-F1
#
_entry.id   AF-A0A418SJ43-F1
#
_cell.length_a   1.000
_cell.length_b   1.000
_cell.length_c   1.000
_cell.angle_alpha   90.00
_cell.angle_beta   90.00
_cell.angle_gamma   90.00
#
_symmetry.space_group_name_H-M   'P 1'
#
loop_
_entity.id
_entity.type
_entity.pdbx_description
1 polymer ?
#
loop_
_entity_poly.entity_id
_entity_poly.type
_entity_poly.pdbx_seq_one_letter_code
_entity_poly.pdbx_strand_id
1 'polypeptide(L)'
;MGTQQTFVMVPAEDFAALRSEIRALRDQIDGATITPRAEWISIAEAAKAKGVNRSTIHRWISSGRLEARGSGRLRQVKTRYS
;
A
#
# COMPACT_ATOMS: atom_id res chain seq x y z
N MET A 1 -5.61 -18.92 30.39
CA MET A 1 -4.51 -19.76 29.87
C MET A 1 -3.27 -18.88 29.82
N GLY A 2 -2.27 -19.16 30.67
CA GLY A 2 -1.02 -18.38 30.69
C GLY A 2 -0.18 -18.69 29.46
N THR A 3 0.36 -17.67 28.81
CA THR A 3 1.30 -17.83 27.69
C THR A 3 2.57 -18.49 28.22
N GLN A 4 2.86 -19.70 27.76
CA GLN A 4 4.12 -20.36 28.08
C GLN A 4 5.24 -19.64 27.32
N GLN A 5 6.13 -18.98 28.06
CA GLN A 5 7.31 -18.34 27.49
C GLN A 5 8.42 -19.39 27.36
N THR A 6 8.88 -19.62 26.13
CA THR A 6 10.03 -20.48 25.83
C THR A 6 11.28 -19.62 25.73
N PHE A 7 12.30 -19.96 26.51
CA PHE A 7 13.61 -19.31 26.46
C PHE A 7 14.59 -20.21 25.70
N VAL A 8 15.32 -19.62 24.75
CA VAL A 8 16.35 -20.31 23.96
C VAL A 8 17.65 -19.55 24.11
N MET A 9 18.74 -20.27 24.37
CA MET A 9 20.07 -19.69 24.45
C MET A 9 20.67 -19.62 23.05
N VAL A 10 21.14 -18.44 22.68
CA VAL A 10 21.74 -18.17 21.37
C VAL A 10 23.01 -17.35 21.61
N PRO A 11 24.10 -17.59 20.87
CA PRO A 11 25.27 -16.72 20.94
C PRO A 11 24.89 -15.26 20.70
N ALA A 12 25.41 -14.37 21.55
CA ALA A 12 25.06 -12.95 21.50
C ALA A 12 25.48 -12.30 20.17
N GLU A 13 26.57 -12.80 19.57
CA GLU A 13 27.07 -12.40 18.25
C GLU A 13 26.09 -12.70 17.12
N ASP A 14 25.53 -13.91 17.08
CA ASP A 14 24.54 -14.30 16.07
C ASP A 14 23.27 -13.45 16.16
N PHE A 15 22.81 -13.18 17.39
CA PHE A 15 21.65 -12.32 17.61
C PHE A 15 21.94 -10.85 17.26
N ALA A 16 23.16 -10.38 17.50
CA ALA A 16 23.58 -9.05 17.08
C ALA A 16 23.65 -8.94 15.55
N ALA A 17 24.19 -9.95 14.86
CA ALA A 17 24.26 -10.01 13.41
C ALA A 17 22.87 -9.97 12.78
N LEU A 18 21.94 -10.82 13.27
CA LEU A 18 20.56 -10.86 12.77
C LEU A 18 19.81 -9.53 13.00
N ARG A 19 20.02 -8.86 14.14
CA ARG A 19 19.44 -7.53 14.38
C ARG A 19 20.00 -6.47 13.43
N SER A 20 21.29 -6.55 13.12
CA SER A 20 21.94 -5.65 12.16
C SER A 20 21.37 -5.83 10.75
N GLU A 21 21.17 -7.07 10.32
CA GLU A 21 20.57 -7.38 9.02
C GLU A 21 19.11 -6.91 8.92
N ILE A 22 18.29 -7.17 9.95
CA ILE A 22 16.91 -6.66 10.01
C ILE A 22 16.89 -5.14 9.92
N ARG A 23 17.82 -4.45 10.59
CA ARG A 23 17.92 -3.00 10.52
C ARG A 23 18.30 -2.53 9.12
N ALA A 24 19.30 -3.14 8.50
CA ALA A 24 19.71 -2.81 7.14
C ALA A 24 18.57 -3.02 6.12
N LEU A 25 17.80 -4.11 6.25
CA LEU A 25 16.63 -4.36 5.42
C LEU A 25 15.53 -3.31 5.65
N ARG A 26 15.28 -2.92 6.90
CA ARG A 26 14.33 -1.83 7.21
C ARG A 26 14.79 -0.51 6.62
N ASP A 27 16.05 -0.14 6.79
CA ASP A 27 16.62 1.09 6.24
C ASP A 27 16.55 1.08 4.69
N GLN A 28 16.74 -0.07 4.05
CA GLN A 28 16.53 -0.24 2.61
C GLN A 28 15.07 -0.08 2.20
N ILE A 29 14.12 -0.62 2.97
CA ILE A 29 12.68 -0.48 2.72
C ILE A 29 12.20 0.96 2.99
N ASP A 30 12.74 1.64 3.98
CA ASP A 30 12.39 3.03 4.31
C ASP A 30 13.01 4.01 3.31
N GLY A 31 14.29 3.79 2.95
CA GLY A 31 15.02 4.56 1.95
C GLY A 31 14.48 4.35 0.54
N ALA A 32 14.07 3.13 0.20
CA ALA A 32 13.16 2.88 -0.89
C ALA A 32 11.75 3.25 -0.42
N THR A 33 11.49 4.53 -0.16
CA THR A 33 10.12 5.05 -0.05
C THR A 33 9.34 4.47 -1.21
N ILE A 34 8.59 3.40 -0.94
CA ILE A 34 7.61 2.83 -1.85
C ILE A 34 6.56 3.92 -1.83
N THR A 35 6.79 4.99 -2.59
CA THR A 35 5.71 5.78 -3.13
C THR A 35 4.97 4.75 -3.94
N PRO A 36 3.83 4.22 -3.46
CA PRO A 36 3.11 3.24 -4.24
C PRO A 36 2.80 3.98 -5.52
N ARG A 37 3.39 3.52 -6.63
CA ARG A 37 3.25 4.14 -7.95
C ARG A 37 1.77 4.42 -8.09
N ALA A 38 1.40 5.70 -8.29
CA ALA A 38 0.00 6.08 -8.36
C ALA A 38 -0.67 5.20 -9.41
N GLU A 39 -1.42 4.20 -8.94
CA GLU A 39 -1.89 3.15 -9.80
C GLU A 39 -3.14 3.69 -10.45
N TRP A 40 -3.05 3.94 -11.75
CA TRP A 40 -4.19 4.35 -12.53
C TRP A 40 -5.02 3.11 -12.79
N ILE A 41 -6.08 2.93 -12.01
CA ILE A 41 -6.98 1.79 -12.13
C ILE A 41 -8.23 2.18 -12.92
N SER A 42 -8.91 1.21 -13.50
CA SER A 42 -10.19 1.47 -14.17
C SER A 42 -11.26 1.95 -13.18
N ILE A 43 -12.28 2.64 -13.70
CA ILE A 43 -13.45 3.04 -12.89
C ILE A 43 -14.12 1.83 -12.22
N ALA A 44 -14.14 0.68 -12.89
CA ALA A 44 -14.74 -0.54 -12.37
C ALA A 44 -13.95 -1.11 -11.17
N GLU A 45 -12.63 -1.12 -11.26
CA GLU A 45 -11.77 -1.52 -10.14
C GLU A 45 -11.86 -0.53 -8.99
N ALA A 46 -11.92 0.77 -9.27
CA ALA A 46 -12.07 1.80 -8.24
C ALA A 46 -13.40 1.68 -7.50
N ALA A 47 -14.48 1.40 -8.23
CA ALA A 47 -15.79 1.13 -7.67
C ALA A 47 -15.76 -0.09 -6.72
N LYS A 48 -15.11 -1.19 -7.15
CA LYS A 48 -14.95 -2.41 -6.34
C LYS A 48 -14.09 -2.15 -5.09
N ALA A 49 -12.95 -1.48 -5.25
CA ALA A 49 -12.02 -1.19 -4.15
C ALA A 49 -12.63 -0.27 -3.08
N LYS A 50 -13.56 0.62 -3.47
CA LYS A 50 -14.23 1.55 -2.55
C LYS A 50 -15.62 1.06 -2.09
N GLY A 51 -16.11 -0.06 -2.61
CA GLY A 51 -17.46 -0.57 -2.30
C GLY A 51 -18.59 0.36 -2.75
N VAL A 52 -18.37 1.12 -3.83
CA VAL A 52 -19.37 2.08 -4.36
C VAL A 52 -19.74 1.75 -5.81
N ASN A 53 -20.85 2.32 -6.29
CA ASN A 53 -21.22 2.19 -7.70
C ASN A 53 -20.30 3.06 -8.60
N ARG A 54 -20.15 2.66 -9.88
CA ARG A 54 -19.42 3.42 -10.91
C ARG A 54 -19.93 4.85 -11.05
N SER A 55 -21.24 5.07 -10.89
CA SER A 55 -21.84 6.42 -10.92
C SER A 55 -21.29 7.33 -9.82
N THR A 56 -20.98 6.79 -8.65
CA THR A 56 -20.34 7.54 -7.55
C THR A 56 -18.92 7.95 -7.92
N ILE A 57 -18.16 7.05 -8.55
CA ILE A 57 -16.83 7.35 -9.08
C ILE A 57 -16.92 8.46 -10.14
N HIS A 58 -17.83 8.34 -11.12
CA HIS A 58 -18.05 9.39 -12.12
C HIS A 58 -18.40 10.75 -11.50
N ARG A 59 -19.27 10.75 -10.47
CA ARG A 59 -19.61 11.97 -9.72
C ARG A 59 -18.37 12.58 -9.07
N TRP A 60 -17.55 11.79 -8.39
CA TRP A 60 -16.34 12.30 -7.76
C TRP A 60 -15.30 12.80 -8.77
N ILE A 61 -15.24 12.22 -9.97
CA ILE A 61 -14.43 12.77 -11.07
C ILE A 61 -14.97 14.14 -11.50
N SER A 62 -16.28 14.24 -11.74
CA SER A 62 -16.91 15.49 -12.16
C SER A 62 -16.80 16.60 -11.11
N SER A 63 -16.75 16.24 -9.82
CA SER A 63 -16.60 17.18 -8.72
C SER A 63 -15.13 17.50 -8.39
N GLY A 64 -14.17 17.00 -9.17
CA GLY A 64 -12.74 17.20 -8.94
C GLY A 64 -12.15 16.44 -7.74
N ARG A 65 -12.94 15.60 -7.04
CA ARG A 65 -12.47 14.79 -5.92
C ARG A 65 -11.61 13.61 -6.38
N LEU A 66 -11.79 13.17 -7.62
CA LEU A 66 -10.96 12.17 -8.28
C LEU A 66 -10.30 12.74 -9.54
N GLU A 67 -8.97 12.83 -9.57
CA GLU A 67 -8.17 12.87 -10.80
C GLU A 67 -8.49 11.65 -11.67
N ALA A 68 -8.82 11.92 -12.93
CA ALA A 68 -9.07 10.93 -13.95
C ALA A 68 -8.35 11.28 -15.24
N ARG A 69 -7.96 10.26 -16.00
CA ARG A 69 -7.35 10.42 -17.33
C ARG A 69 -7.97 9.45 -18.34
N GLY A 70 -7.78 9.73 -19.62
CA GLY A 70 -8.34 8.95 -20.71
C GLY A 70 -9.83 9.22 -20.95
N SER A 71 -10.43 8.48 -21.89
CA SER A 71 -11.80 8.68 -22.33
C SER A 71 -12.56 7.35 -22.42
N GLY A 72 -13.89 7.43 -22.30
CA GLY A 72 -14.79 6.28 -22.44
C GLY A 72 -14.41 5.10 -21.54
N ARG A 73 -14.25 3.92 -22.16
CA ARG A 73 -13.93 2.66 -21.48
C ARG A 73 -12.51 2.58 -20.92
N LEU A 74 -11.57 3.35 -21.48
CA LEU A 74 -10.18 3.40 -21.03
C LEU A 74 -9.95 4.44 -19.93
N ARG A 75 -11.03 5.02 -19.40
CA ARG A 75 -10.93 6.03 -18.36
C ARG A 75 -10.42 5.40 -17.07
N GLN A 76 -9.35 5.98 -16.54
CA GLN A 76 -8.70 5.53 -15.31
C GLN A 76 -8.77 6.62 -14.25
N VAL A 77 -8.76 6.19 -12.98
CA VAL A 77 -8.72 7.05 -11.81
C VAL A 77 -7.51 6.71 -10.96
N LYS A 78 -6.95 7.71 -10.30
CA LYS A 78 -5.80 7.57 -9.41
C LYS A 78 -6.25 6.89 -8.11
N THR A 79 -5.54 5.88 -7.62
CA THR A 79 -5.95 5.19 -6.37
C THR A 79 -5.73 5.99 -5.10
N ARG A 80 -4.79 6.95 -5.13
CA ARG A 80 -4.42 7.79 -3.99
C ARG A 80 -4.69 9.26 -4.30
N TYR A 81 -5.68 9.82 -3.62
CA TYR A 81 -5.89 11.26 -3.54
C TYR A 81 -5.15 11.74 -2.30
N SER A 82 -4.32 12.77 -2.48
CA SER A 82 -3.74 13.56 -1.40
C SER A 82 -4.81 14.45 -0.77
#